data_AF-A0A5B1BDJ5-F1
#
_entry.id   AF-A0A5B1BDJ5-F1
#
_cell.length_a   1.000
_cell.length_b   1.000
_cell.length_c   1.000
_cell.angle_alpha   90.00
_cell.angle_beta   90.00
_cell.angle_gamma   90.00
#
_symmetry.space_group_name_H-M   'P 1'
#
loop_
_entity.id
_entity.type
_entity.pdbx_description
1 polymer ?
#
loop_
_entity_poly.entity_id
_entity_poly.type
_entity_poly.pdbx_seq_one_letter_code
_entity_poly.pdbx_strand_id
1 'polypeptide(L)'
;MYKAFKSNITPFGGISLIHNQLLSKDIVNFIDNQLGKRVKTVGYDYSELILSRIYTSFCGGNATEDVNYIRENTLCHLKGICIPSADTILRGDNELSVESYFLDNDSGKEHLVNVNPKMNRFLLASAIKFEQVNPSSKDLVLDFDHQFIAASKYDAAYSYKKQKGYFSGIATINN
;
A
#
# COMPACT_ATOMS: atom_id res chain seq x y z
N MET A 1 15.61 -31.33 -2.64
CA MET A 1 16.48 -30.64 -1.66
C MET A 1 17.03 -29.39 -2.35
N TYR A 2 16.44 -28.21 -2.10
CA TYR A 2 16.94 -26.96 -2.69
C TYR A 2 18.30 -26.63 -2.06
N LYS A 3 19.36 -26.64 -2.86
CA LYS A 3 20.69 -26.19 -2.43
C LYS A 3 20.62 -24.68 -2.20
N ALA A 4 20.63 -24.26 -0.94
CA ALA A 4 20.86 -22.87 -0.59
C ALA A 4 22.32 -22.52 -0.93
N PHE A 5 22.55 -21.89 -2.07
CA PHE A 5 23.84 -21.28 -2.37
C PHE A 5 23.98 -20.04 -1.48
N LYS A 6 24.96 -20.05 -0.55
CA LYS A 6 25.42 -18.85 0.15
C LYS A 6 26.14 -17.95 -0.86
N SER A 7 25.38 -17.21 -1.65
CA SER A 7 25.89 -16.15 -2.51
C SER A 7 25.22 -14.85 -2.09
N ASN A 8 25.97 -13.75 -2.04
CA ASN A 8 25.42 -12.41 -1.82
C ASN A 8 24.79 -11.84 -3.11
N ILE A 9 24.45 -12.70 -4.06
CA ILE A 9 23.89 -12.31 -5.36
C ILE A 9 22.38 -12.41 -5.24
N THR A 10 21.71 -11.24 -5.26
CA THR A 10 20.26 -11.16 -5.41
C THR A 10 19.90 -11.09 -6.91
N PRO A 11 18.84 -11.77 -7.36
CA PRO A 11 18.32 -11.59 -8.72
C PRO A 11 17.70 -10.20 -8.95
N PHE A 12 17.47 -9.41 -7.89
CA PHE A 12 16.81 -8.11 -7.93
C PHE A 12 17.76 -6.95 -7.63
N GLY A 13 18.94 -6.90 -8.27
CA GLY A 13 19.94 -5.84 -8.01
C GLY A 13 19.43 -4.39 -8.16
N GLY A 14 18.41 -4.17 -8.98
CA GLY A 14 17.76 -2.87 -9.15
C GLY A 14 17.13 -2.32 -7.87
N ILE A 15 16.71 -3.19 -6.95
CA ILE A 15 16.08 -2.75 -5.70
C ILE A 15 17.03 -1.94 -4.82
N SER A 16 18.32 -2.27 -4.82
CA SER A 16 19.34 -1.55 -4.07
C SER A 16 19.50 -0.11 -4.57
N LEU A 17 19.38 0.11 -5.89
CA LEU A 17 19.43 1.45 -6.48
C LEU A 17 18.21 2.28 -6.07
N ILE A 18 17.01 1.70 -6.19
CA ILE A 18 15.75 2.35 -5.79
C ILE A 18 15.78 2.68 -4.29
N HIS A 19 16.19 1.72 -3.46
CA HIS A 19 16.30 1.89 -2.03
C HIS A 19 17.23 3.05 -1.65
N ASN A 20 18.43 3.11 -2.24
CA ASN A 20 19.38 4.19 -1.99
C ASN A 20 18.85 5.56 -2.43
N GLN A 21 18.12 5.62 -3.56
CA GLN A 21 17.47 6.85 -4.03
C GLN A 21 16.35 7.31 -3.09
N LEU A 22 15.59 6.38 -2.52
CA LEU A 22 14.53 6.73 -1.57
C LEU A 22 15.12 7.16 -0.21
N LEU A 23 16.18 6.51 0.26
CA LEU A 23 16.89 6.92 1.48
C LEU A 23 17.52 8.31 1.34
N SER A 24 18.10 8.64 0.17
CA SER A 24 18.65 9.99 -0.05
C SER A 24 17.58 11.09 -0.03
N LYS A 25 16.30 10.72 -0.24
CA LYS A 25 15.13 11.62 -0.12
C LYS A 25 14.48 11.62 1.27
N ASP A 26 15.09 10.93 2.25
CA ASP A 26 14.61 10.83 3.63
C ASP A 26 13.21 10.18 3.74
N ILE A 27 12.98 9.13 2.95
CA ILE A 27 11.65 8.50 2.84
C ILE A 27 11.14 7.93 4.17
N VAL A 28 12.03 7.40 5.01
CA VAL A 28 11.67 6.72 6.26
C VAL A 28 11.03 7.72 7.21
N ASN A 29 11.77 8.78 7.54
CA ASN A 29 11.27 9.86 8.38
C ASN A 29 10.06 10.55 7.77
N PHE A 30 10.01 10.72 6.44
CA PHE A 30 8.84 11.30 5.78
C PHE A 30 7.57 10.48 6.07
N ILE A 31 7.59 9.16 5.84
CA ILE A 31 6.41 8.31 6.05
C ILE A 31 5.99 8.33 7.52
N ASP A 32 6.94 8.17 8.43
CA ASP A 32 6.63 8.08 9.87
C ASP A 32 6.14 9.41 10.45
N ASN A 33 6.60 10.55 9.90
CA ASN A 33 6.06 11.86 10.26
C ASN A 33 4.64 12.08 9.72
N GLN A 34 4.32 11.58 8.52
CA GLN A 34 2.99 11.73 7.93
C GLN A 34 1.94 10.81 8.58
N LEU A 35 2.32 9.58 8.90
CA LEU A 35 1.41 8.57 9.43
C LEU A 35 1.43 8.47 10.96
N GLY A 36 2.41 9.11 11.60
CA GLY A 36 2.68 9.03 13.02
C GLY A 36 3.43 7.76 13.41
N LYS A 37 3.87 7.68 14.66
CA LYS A 37 4.44 6.44 15.20
C LYS A 37 3.41 5.33 15.23
N ARG A 38 3.81 4.14 14.79
CA ARG A 38 2.96 2.96 14.87
C ARG A 38 3.04 2.28 16.23
N VAL A 39 4.27 2.06 16.70
CA VAL A 39 4.53 1.34 17.96
C VAL A 39 5.13 2.28 19.01
N LYS A 40 4.82 2.01 20.29
CA LYS A 40 5.32 2.82 21.42
C LYS A 40 6.72 2.41 21.87
N THR A 41 7.07 1.13 21.71
CA THR A 41 8.28 0.54 22.31
C THR A 41 9.10 -0.24 21.29
N VAL A 42 8.66 -1.44 20.93
CA VAL A 42 9.38 -2.35 20.04
C VAL A 42 8.43 -2.84 18.96
N GLY A 43 8.87 -2.75 17.71
CA GLY A 43 8.12 -3.21 16.56
C GLY A 43 8.54 -2.43 15.32
N TYR A 44 7.71 -2.56 14.29
CA TYR A 44 7.94 -1.92 13.00
C TYR A 44 7.08 -0.68 12.86
N ASP A 45 7.65 0.39 12.31
CA ASP A 45 6.94 1.62 11.97
C ASP A 45 6.28 1.55 10.57
N TYR A 46 5.47 2.56 10.23
CA TYR A 46 4.72 2.54 8.97
C TYR A 46 5.62 2.65 7.74
N SER A 47 6.76 3.34 7.84
CA SER A 47 7.79 3.37 6.79
C SER A 47 8.25 1.97 6.40
N GLU A 48 8.56 1.12 7.38
CA GLU A 48 9.03 -0.25 7.17
C GLU A 48 7.96 -1.14 6.54
N LEU A 49 6.71 -1.00 6.98
CA LEU A 49 5.56 -1.73 6.42
C LEU A 49 5.33 -1.36 4.95
N ILE A 50 5.26 -0.06 4.66
CA ILE A 50 4.95 0.46 3.32
C ILE A 50 6.10 0.17 2.36
N LEU A 51 7.35 0.43 2.76
CA LEU A 51 8.52 0.17 1.92
C LEU A 51 8.67 -1.32 1.64
N SER A 52 8.41 -2.19 2.63
CA SER A 52 8.45 -3.63 2.41
C SER A 52 7.43 -4.07 1.37
N ARG A 53 6.20 -3.54 1.44
CA ARG A 53 5.16 -3.80 0.44
C ARG A 53 5.57 -3.33 -0.96
N ILE A 54 6.07 -2.10 -1.09
CA ILE A 54 6.55 -1.54 -2.36
C ILE A 54 7.69 -2.39 -2.94
N TYR A 55 8.68 -2.73 -2.13
CA TYR A 55 9.83 -3.49 -2.58
C TYR A 55 9.48 -4.92 -2.97
N THR A 56 8.57 -5.56 -2.24
CA THR A 56 8.01 -6.87 -2.62
C THR A 56 7.37 -6.80 -4.00
N SER A 57 6.55 -5.77 -4.28
CA SER A 57 5.95 -5.58 -5.60
C SER A 57 6.98 -5.31 -6.69
N PHE A 58 8.02 -4.50 -6.43
CA PHE A 58 9.11 -4.27 -7.39
C PHE A 58 9.95 -5.52 -7.66
N CYS A 59 10.00 -6.47 -6.73
CA CYS A 59 10.62 -7.77 -6.94
C CYS A 59 9.65 -8.80 -7.57
N GLY A 60 8.50 -8.37 -8.08
CA GLY A 60 7.53 -9.24 -8.76
C GLY A 60 6.59 -10.01 -7.82
N GLY A 61 6.54 -9.66 -6.54
CA GLY A 61 5.56 -10.20 -5.59
C GLY A 61 4.14 -9.69 -5.89
N ASN A 62 3.18 -10.60 -5.87
CA ASN A 62 1.76 -10.33 -6.14
C ASN A 62 0.87 -10.50 -4.90
N ALA A 63 1.39 -11.16 -3.86
CA ALA A 63 0.73 -11.37 -2.58
C ALA A 63 1.56 -10.77 -1.44
N THR A 64 0.92 -10.48 -0.30
CA THR A 64 1.65 -9.92 0.85
C THR A 64 2.62 -10.94 1.43
N GLU A 65 2.26 -12.22 1.33
CA GLU A 65 3.01 -13.40 1.75
C GLU A 65 4.35 -13.54 1.02
N ASP A 66 4.46 -13.02 -0.21
CA ASP A 66 5.69 -13.06 -1.00
C ASP A 66 6.84 -12.30 -0.33
N VAL A 67 6.52 -11.36 0.57
CA VAL A 67 7.54 -10.67 1.38
C VAL A 67 8.40 -11.65 2.16
N ASN A 68 7.84 -12.77 2.63
CA ASN A 68 8.60 -13.71 3.46
C ASN A 68 9.72 -14.38 2.64
N TYR A 69 9.46 -14.70 1.37
CA TYR A 69 10.44 -15.27 0.45
C TYR A 69 11.45 -14.22 -0.06
N ILE A 70 10.94 -13.06 -0.48
CA ILE A 70 11.76 -11.98 -1.05
C ILE A 70 12.67 -11.35 0.02
N ARG A 71 12.20 -11.27 1.27
CA ARG A 71 12.99 -10.79 2.41
C ARG A 71 14.29 -11.57 2.56
N GLU A 72 14.20 -12.89 2.62
CA GLU A 72 15.35 -13.75 2.96
C GLU A 72 16.43 -13.74 1.87
N ASN A 73 16.01 -13.59 0.60
CA ASN A 73 16.89 -13.71 -0.55
C ASN A 73 17.31 -12.36 -1.15
N THR A 74 16.73 -11.24 -0.71
CA THR A 74 16.92 -9.93 -1.36
C THR A 74 16.87 -8.77 -0.38
N LEU A 75 15.75 -8.56 0.31
CA LEU A 75 15.56 -7.32 1.08
C LEU A 75 16.36 -7.29 2.39
N CYS A 76 16.79 -8.45 2.91
CA CYS A 76 17.64 -8.55 4.10
C CYS A 76 19.00 -7.85 3.95
N HIS A 77 19.42 -7.55 2.71
CA HIS A 77 20.66 -6.84 2.42
C HIS A 77 20.51 -5.31 2.40
N LEU A 78 19.28 -4.80 2.44
CA LEU A 78 19.00 -3.36 2.50
C LEU A 78 19.28 -2.83 3.91
N LYS A 79 19.83 -1.62 4.00
CA LYS A 79 20.25 -1.01 5.27
C LYS A 79 19.25 0.07 5.68
N GLY A 80 19.15 0.33 6.99
CA GLY A 80 18.33 1.44 7.50
C GLY A 80 16.83 1.18 7.53
N ILE A 81 16.38 -0.04 7.22
CA ILE A 81 15.02 -0.52 7.43
C ILE A 81 15.04 -1.98 7.88
N CYS A 82 14.06 -2.41 8.66
CA CYS A 82 13.79 -3.81 8.93
C CYS A 82 12.55 -4.28 8.14
N ILE A 83 12.58 -5.52 7.66
CA ILE A 83 11.53 -6.07 6.80
C ILE A 83 10.59 -6.97 7.62
N PRO A 84 9.36 -6.52 7.96
CA PRO A 84 8.40 -7.31 8.71
C PRO A 84 7.93 -8.57 7.98
N SER A 85 7.29 -9.48 8.73
CA SER A 85 6.55 -10.61 8.15
C SER A 85 5.26 -10.13 7.50
N ALA A 86 4.69 -10.97 6.61
CA ALA A 86 3.39 -10.72 6.00
C ALA A 86 2.29 -10.41 7.04
N ASP A 87 2.22 -11.16 8.14
CA ASP A 87 1.22 -10.93 9.20
C ASP A 87 1.33 -9.53 9.83
N THR A 88 2.56 -9.05 9.98
CA THR A 88 2.82 -7.73 10.56
C THR A 88 2.43 -6.63 9.59
N ILE A 89 2.67 -6.84 8.28
CA ILE A 89 2.21 -5.96 7.20
C ILE A 89 0.67 -5.87 7.19
N LEU A 90 0.00 -7.02 7.15
CA LEU A 90 -1.47 -7.08 7.14
C LEU A 90 -2.10 -6.44 8.38
N ARG A 91 -1.45 -6.54 9.54
CA ARG A 91 -1.89 -5.82 10.74
C ARG A 91 -1.76 -4.30 10.57
N GLY A 92 -0.65 -3.83 10.00
CA GLY A 92 -0.45 -2.41 9.67
C GLY A 92 -1.49 -1.89 8.69
N ASP A 93 -1.89 -2.69 7.69
CA ASP A 93 -2.97 -2.31 6.77
C ASP A 93 -4.31 -2.14 7.50
N ASN A 94 -4.64 -3.06 8.42
CA ASN A 94 -5.85 -2.94 9.23
C ASN A 94 -5.82 -1.68 10.12
N GLU A 95 -4.67 -1.35 10.71
CA GLU A 95 -4.49 -0.14 11.53
C GLU A 95 -4.63 1.17 10.73
N LEU A 96 -4.30 1.15 9.44
CA LEU A 96 -4.47 2.29 8.54
C LEU A 96 -5.85 2.34 7.88
N SER A 97 -6.64 1.28 7.99
CA SER A 97 -7.97 1.21 7.39
C SER A 97 -9.00 2.03 8.16
N VAL A 98 -10.10 2.37 7.49
CA VAL A 98 -11.26 3.03 8.08
C VAL A 98 -12.51 2.27 7.65
N GLU A 99 -13.53 2.28 8.50
CA GLU A 99 -14.82 1.68 8.16
C GLU A 99 -15.45 2.38 6.96
N SER A 100 -16.10 1.58 6.12
CA SER A 100 -16.91 2.10 5.03
C SER A 100 -18.29 2.46 5.55
N TYR A 101 -18.95 3.42 4.91
CA TYR A 101 -20.32 3.81 5.23
C TYR A 101 -21.17 3.84 3.95
N PHE A 102 -22.48 3.71 4.14
CA PHE A 102 -23.45 3.75 3.05
C PHE A 102 -24.04 5.14 2.92
N LEU A 103 -24.19 5.60 1.68
CA LEU A 103 -24.97 6.79 1.34
C LEU A 103 -26.23 6.37 0.63
N ASP A 104 -27.37 6.76 1.19
CA ASP A 104 -28.66 6.63 0.53
C ASP A 104 -28.83 7.78 -0.47
N ASN A 105 -29.34 7.45 -1.66
CA ASN A 105 -29.85 8.46 -2.57
C ASN A 105 -31.38 8.51 -2.54
N ASP A 106 -31.97 9.59 -3.05
CA ASP A 106 -33.43 9.77 -3.15
C ASP A 106 -34.15 8.66 -3.95
N SER A 107 -33.38 7.80 -4.64
CA SER A 107 -33.87 6.64 -5.39
C SER A 107 -33.82 5.32 -4.61
N GLY A 108 -33.48 5.35 -3.31
CA GLY A 108 -33.41 4.16 -2.45
C GLY A 108 -32.28 3.19 -2.78
N LYS A 109 -31.24 3.65 -3.48
CA LYS A 109 -30.02 2.86 -3.75
C LYS A 109 -28.93 3.23 -2.76
N GLU A 110 -28.40 2.21 -2.09
CA GLU A 110 -27.25 2.34 -1.19
C GLU A 110 -25.94 2.35 -1.98
N HIS A 111 -25.10 3.34 -1.74
CA HIS A 111 -23.75 3.42 -2.30
C HIS A 111 -22.71 3.26 -1.20
N LEU A 112 -21.83 2.27 -1.35
CA LEU A 112 -20.73 2.05 -0.42
C LEU A 112 -19.60 3.05 -0.66
N VAL A 113 -19.29 3.84 0.35
CA VAL A 113 -18.24 4.86 0.31
C VAL A 113 -17.19 4.57 1.37
N ASN A 114 -15.91 4.68 0.97
CA ASN A 114 -14.78 4.68 1.90
C ASN A 114 -13.96 5.94 1.69
N VAL A 115 -13.98 6.84 2.67
CA VAL A 115 -13.14 8.04 2.68
C VAL A 115 -12.15 7.89 3.82
N ASN A 116 -10.86 7.80 3.49
CA ASN A 116 -9.78 7.73 4.46
C ASN A 116 -8.95 9.03 4.43
N PRO A 117 -9.32 10.06 5.23
CA PRO A 117 -8.63 11.34 5.20
C PRO A 117 -7.14 11.25 5.55
N LYS A 118 -6.76 10.29 6.41
CA LYS A 118 -5.36 10.07 6.79
C LYS A 118 -4.54 9.62 5.58
N MET A 119 -5.00 8.57 4.89
CA MET A 119 -4.31 8.05 3.71
C MET A 119 -4.39 9.00 2.52
N ASN A 120 -5.51 9.70 2.32
CA ASN A 120 -5.63 10.70 1.25
C ASN A 120 -4.62 11.85 1.42
N ARG A 121 -4.45 12.36 2.65
CA ARG A 121 -3.41 13.36 2.95
C ARG A 121 -2.00 12.82 2.72
N PHE A 122 -1.74 11.57 3.13
CA PHE A 122 -0.45 10.93 2.91
C PHE A 122 -0.11 10.78 1.42
N LEU A 123 -1.09 10.39 0.59
CA LEU A 123 -0.91 10.28 -0.86
C LEU A 123 -0.58 11.65 -1.49
N LEU A 124 -1.32 12.70 -1.14
CA LEU A 124 -1.05 14.06 -1.62
C LEU A 124 0.32 14.57 -1.17
N ALA A 125 0.66 14.36 0.12
CA ALA A 125 1.97 14.72 0.65
C ALA A 125 3.09 13.98 -0.09
N SER A 126 2.88 12.71 -0.43
CA SER A 126 3.84 11.90 -1.19
C SER A 126 4.01 12.44 -2.62
N ALA A 127 2.91 12.74 -3.30
CA ALA A 127 2.96 13.32 -4.65
C ALA A 127 3.71 14.66 -4.69
N ILE A 128 3.54 15.51 -3.67
CA ILE A 128 4.29 16.76 -3.53
C ILE A 128 5.77 16.49 -3.21
N LYS A 129 6.06 15.62 -2.24
CA LYS A 129 7.43 15.26 -1.80
C LYS A 129 8.28 14.70 -2.94
N PHE A 130 7.66 13.96 -3.85
CA PHE A 130 8.30 13.36 -5.01
C PHE A 130 8.13 14.18 -6.29
N GLU A 131 7.69 15.44 -6.18
CA GLU A 131 7.58 16.39 -7.29
C GLU A 131 6.67 15.92 -8.44
N GLN A 132 5.74 15.02 -8.15
CA GLN A 132 4.70 14.59 -9.09
C GLN A 132 3.61 15.65 -9.24
N VAL A 133 3.43 16.49 -8.21
CA VAL A 133 2.42 17.55 -8.15
C VAL A 133 3.05 18.85 -7.67
N ASN A 134 2.76 19.95 -8.37
CA ASN A 134 3.14 21.29 -7.93
C ASN A 134 2.05 21.87 -6.99
N PRO A 135 2.33 22.11 -5.70
CA PRO A 135 1.36 22.63 -4.75
C PRO A 135 0.90 24.07 -5.04
N SER A 136 1.62 24.81 -5.88
CA SER A 136 1.24 26.16 -6.31
C SER A 136 0.30 26.17 -7.52
N SER A 137 0.08 25.02 -8.14
CA SER A 137 -0.81 24.92 -9.30
C SER A 137 -2.25 25.11 -8.87
N LYS A 138 -2.96 26.03 -9.54
CA LYS A 138 -4.39 26.28 -9.34
C LYS A 138 -5.28 25.50 -10.30
N ASP A 139 -4.67 24.84 -11.28
CA ASP A 139 -5.36 24.13 -12.37
C ASP A 139 -5.53 22.64 -12.07
N LEU A 140 -5.17 22.21 -10.85
CA LEU A 140 -5.32 20.83 -10.41
C LEU A 140 -6.69 20.61 -9.79
N VAL A 141 -7.38 19.58 -10.28
CA VAL A 141 -8.63 19.08 -9.70
C VAL A 141 -8.36 17.69 -9.15
N LEU A 142 -8.73 17.47 -7.89
CA LEU A 142 -8.74 16.14 -7.31
C LEU A 142 -10.01 15.43 -7.78
N ASP A 143 -9.84 14.36 -8.53
CA ASP A 143 -10.93 13.47 -8.90
C ASP A 143 -10.98 12.24 -7.98
N PHE A 144 -12.13 11.59 -8.01
CA PHE A 144 -12.33 10.30 -7.38
C PHE A 144 -12.41 9.25 -8.47
N ASP A 145 -11.41 8.37 -8.52
CA ASP A 145 -11.41 7.26 -9.45
C ASP A 145 -12.26 6.10 -8.94
N HIS A 146 -13.21 5.66 -9.76
CA HIS A 146 -13.96 4.42 -9.55
C HIS A 146 -13.10 3.20 -9.95
N GLN A 147 -12.02 2.95 -9.20
CA GLN A 147 -11.16 1.81 -9.49
C GLN A 147 -11.84 0.50 -9.04
N PHE A 148 -12.10 -0.38 -10.01
CA PHE A 148 -12.51 -1.76 -9.73
C PHE A 148 -11.27 -2.60 -9.45
N ILE A 149 -11.21 -3.19 -8.26
CA ILE A 149 -10.16 -4.13 -7.84
C ILE A 149 -10.76 -5.53 -7.83
N ALA A 150 -10.47 -6.31 -8.87
CA ALA A 150 -10.93 -7.69 -8.95
C ALA A 150 -10.43 -8.49 -7.74
N ALA A 151 -11.35 -9.17 -7.05
CA ALA A 151 -11.03 -9.96 -5.86
C ALA A 151 -11.97 -11.16 -5.73
N SER A 152 -11.39 -12.30 -5.37
CA SER A 152 -12.12 -13.55 -5.12
C SER A 152 -12.35 -13.79 -3.62
N LYS A 153 -12.31 -12.74 -2.81
CA LYS A 153 -12.55 -12.82 -1.37
C LYS A 153 -14.05 -12.98 -1.07
N TYR A 154 -14.36 -13.53 0.11
CA TYR A 154 -15.72 -13.81 0.53
C TYR A 154 -16.59 -12.55 0.61
N ASP A 155 -16.01 -11.45 1.05
CA ASP A 155 -16.61 -10.12 1.21
C ASP A 155 -16.63 -9.27 -0.07
N ALA A 156 -16.16 -9.79 -1.21
CA ALA A 156 -16.16 -9.06 -2.47
C ALA A 156 -17.55 -9.05 -3.13
N ALA A 157 -17.99 -7.88 -3.60
CA ALA A 157 -19.29 -7.67 -4.24
C ALA A 157 -19.24 -7.91 -5.75
N TYR A 158 -20.38 -8.27 -6.36
CA TYR A 158 -20.47 -8.40 -7.81
C TYR A 158 -20.63 -7.02 -8.47
N SER A 159 -19.73 -6.71 -9.40
CA SER A 159 -19.66 -5.39 -10.03
C SER A 159 -20.36 -5.32 -11.38
N TYR A 160 -20.59 -4.09 -11.84
CA TYR A 160 -21.02 -3.77 -13.20
C TYR A 160 -20.07 -4.31 -14.29
N LYS A 161 -18.81 -4.61 -13.94
CA LYS A 161 -17.84 -5.26 -14.84
C LYS A 161 -18.02 -6.78 -14.96
N LYS A 162 -19.12 -7.33 -14.43
CA LYS A 162 -19.43 -8.77 -14.43
C LYS A 162 -18.37 -9.62 -13.73
N GLN A 163 -17.71 -9.04 -12.72
CA GLN A 163 -16.67 -9.68 -11.92
C GLN A 163 -16.84 -9.33 -10.44
N LYS A 164 -16.43 -10.23 -9.54
CA LYS A 164 -16.35 -9.95 -8.10
C LYS A 164 -15.13 -9.11 -7.79
N GLY A 165 -15.30 -8.13 -6.91
CA GLY A 165 -14.21 -7.26 -6.49
C GLY A 165 -14.66 -6.15 -5.55
N TYR A 166 -13.73 -5.26 -5.25
CA TYR A 166 -13.96 -4.05 -4.49
C TYR A 166 -14.05 -2.86 -5.43
N PHE A 167 -15.01 -1.99 -5.16
CA PHE A 167 -15.23 -0.75 -5.89
C PHE A 167 -16.07 0.15 -4.98
N SER A 168 -15.71 1.42 -4.88
CA SER A 168 -16.43 2.40 -4.08
C SER A 168 -17.27 3.31 -4.96
N GLY A 169 -18.34 3.88 -4.41
CA GLY A 169 -19.17 4.88 -5.09
C GLY A 169 -20.15 4.35 -6.13
N ILE A 170 -20.39 3.04 -6.18
CA ILE A 170 -21.34 2.42 -7.13
C ILE A 170 -22.23 1.43 -6.39
N ALA A 171 -23.53 1.48 -6.71
CA ALA A 171 -24.51 0.50 -6.25
C ALA A 171 -24.10 -0.91 -6.68
N THR A 172 -24.00 -1.82 -5.72
CA THR A 172 -23.71 -3.22 -5.96
C THR A 172 -24.94 -3.91 -6.54
N ILE A 173 -24.72 -4.87 -7.45
CA ILE A 173 -25.80 -5.76 -7.90
C ILE A 173 -25.79 -6.95 -6.95
N ASN A 174 -26.52 -6.83 -5.83
CA ASN A 174 -26.84 -7.99 -5.02
C ASN A 174 -28.12 -8.63 -5.58
N ASN A 175 -28.02 -9.92 -5.94
CA ASN A 175 -29.17 -10.81 -6.16
C ASN A 175 -29.67 -11.32 -4.81
#